data_AF-A0AA38GCC1-F1
#
_entry.id   AF-A0AA38GCC1-F1
#
_cell.length_a   1.000
_cell.length_b   1.000
_cell.length_c   1.000
_cell.angle_alpha   90.00
_cell.angle_beta   90.00
_cell.angle_gamma   90.00
#
_symmetry.space_group_name_H-M   'P 1'
#
loop_
_entity.id
_entity.type
_entity.pdbx_description
1 polymer ?
#
loop_
_entity_poly.entity_id
_entity_poly.type
_entity_poly.pdbx_seq_one_letter_code
_entity_poly.pdbx_strand_id
1 'polypeptide(L)'
;ESEEEELDIEKKSRILDAERTREQEDADAELQLNIQQEPDDFTLPTAQELEEEGKRPPDLPNLQRRIKEVVRFLSSFKALRKKGSTWKDYIERLGADLSLYYGYNEYLIQTFLEMLPVAEAVELIEANETPPPTCLRTNTL
;
A
#
# COMPACT_ATOMS: atom_id res chain seq x y z
N GLU A 1 -40.28 -8.54 40.24
CA GLU A 1 -38.85 -8.46 40.61
C GLU A 1 -38.10 -7.82 39.44
N SER A 2 -37.34 -6.76 39.76
CA SER A 2 -36.25 -6.18 38.97
C SER A 2 -36.58 -5.36 37.71
N GLU A 3 -37.38 -4.30 37.85
CA GLU A 3 -37.36 -3.12 36.96
C GLU A 3 -36.96 -1.88 37.79
N GLU A 4 -35.84 -1.97 38.51
CA GLU A 4 -35.27 -0.79 39.19
C GLU A 4 -34.71 0.17 38.14
N GLU A 5 -35.05 1.45 38.29
CA GLU A 5 -34.84 2.56 37.36
C GLU A 5 -33.42 2.62 36.79
N GLU A 6 -33.23 2.08 35.59
CA GLU A 6 -32.02 2.30 34.78
C GLU A 6 -31.78 3.81 34.67
N LEU A 7 -30.67 4.27 35.25
CA LEU A 7 -30.36 5.70 35.41
C LEU A 7 -30.29 6.34 34.02
N ASP A 8 -30.71 7.61 33.88
CA ASP A 8 -30.68 8.33 32.61
C ASP A 8 -29.29 8.34 31.93
N ILE A 9 -28.23 8.12 32.72
CA ILE A 9 -26.85 8.02 32.26
C ILE A 9 -26.59 6.66 31.58
N GLU A 10 -27.12 5.57 32.10
CA GLU A 10 -26.96 4.21 31.53
C GLU A 10 -27.70 4.08 30.19
N LYS A 11 -28.90 4.65 30.08
CA LYS A 11 -29.66 4.71 28.81
C LYS A 11 -28.92 5.50 27.74
N LYS A 12 -28.33 6.65 28.11
CA LYS A 12 -27.53 7.47 27.19
C LYS A 12 -26.24 6.77 26.75
N SER A 13 -25.58 6.03 27.64
CA SER A 13 -24.40 5.22 27.29
C SER A 13 -24.75 4.15 26.26
N ARG A 14 -25.83 3.40 26.46
CA ARG A 14 -26.26 2.36 25.51
C ARG A 14 -26.57 2.91 24.12
N ILE A 15 -27.17 4.10 24.04
CA ILE A 15 -27.46 4.77 22.77
C ILE A 15 -26.15 5.18 22.08
N LEU A 16 -25.20 5.77 22.83
CA LEU A 16 -23.91 6.20 22.30
C LEU A 16 -23.06 5.01 21.82
N ASP A 17 -23.07 3.90 22.55
CA ASP A 17 -22.35 2.68 22.16
C ASP A 17 -22.97 2.06 20.89
N ALA A 18 -24.30 2.06 20.78
CA ALA A 18 -25.00 1.58 19.58
C ALA A 18 -24.76 2.47 18.34
N GLU A 19 -24.67 3.77 18.53
CA GLU A 19 -24.32 4.72 17.46
C GLU A 19 -22.88 4.50 17.00
N ARG A 20 -21.93 4.36 17.94
CA ARG A 20 -20.53 4.08 17.62
C ARG A 20 -20.34 2.76 16.86
N THR A 21 -21.07 1.70 17.24
CA THR A 21 -21.01 0.43 16.49
C THR A 21 -21.50 0.58 15.06
N ARG A 22 -22.57 1.34 14.83
CA ARG A 22 -23.07 1.62 13.47
C ARG A 22 -22.08 2.44 12.66
N GLU A 23 -21.51 3.49 13.25
CA GLU A 23 -20.47 4.30 12.59
C GLU A 23 -19.26 3.46 12.19
N GLN A 24 -18.85 2.50 13.04
CA GLN A 24 -17.77 1.58 12.71
C GLN A 24 -18.14 0.59 11.60
N GLU A 25 -19.35 0.04 11.62
CA GLU A 25 -19.84 -0.82 10.54
C GLU A 25 -19.93 -0.08 9.20
N ASP A 26 -20.44 1.16 9.20
CA ASP A 26 -20.52 2.02 8.03
C ASP A 26 -19.11 2.40 7.51
N ALA A 27 -18.18 2.74 8.42
CA ALA A 27 -16.79 3.05 8.06
C ALA A 27 -16.06 1.84 7.44
N ASP A 28 -16.24 0.65 8.02
CA ASP A 28 -15.67 -0.59 7.48
C ASP A 28 -16.29 -0.92 6.10
N ALA A 29 -17.58 -0.67 5.90
CA ALA A 29 -18.25 -0.85 4.62
C ALA A 29 -17.73 0.13 3.55
N GLU A 30 -17.54 1.40 3.89
CA GLU A 30 -16.96 2.41 2.99
C GLU A 30 -15.51 2.06 2.59
N LEU A 31 -14.72 1.56 3.54
CA LEU A 31 -13.37 1.04 3.29
C LEU A 31 -13.38 -0.14 2.31
N GLN A 32 -14.30 -1.09 2.48
CA GLN A 32 -14.43 -2.26 1.58
C GLN A 32 -14.85 -1.87 0.16
N LEU A 33 -15.74 -0.88 0.00
CA LEU A 33 -16.19 -0.41 -1.31
C LEU A 33 -15.04 0.22 -2.11
N ASN A 34 -14.15 0.98 -1.46
CA ASN A 34 -12.96 1.52 -2.11
C ASN A 34 -11.98 0.43 -2.58
N ILE A 35 -11.94 -0.70 -1.87
CA ILE A 35 -11.08 -1.83 -2.26
C ILE A 35 -11.67 -2.57 -3.48
N GLN A 36 -13.00 -2.68 -3.60
CA GLN A 36 -13.65 -3.42 -4.70
C GLN A 36 -13.73 -2.68 -6.03
N GLN A 37 -13.63 -1.34 -6.06
CA GLN A 37 -13.84 -0.56 -7.29
C GLN A 37 -12.68 -0.60 -8.29
N GLU A 38 -11.47 -1.00 -7.86
CA GLU A 38 -10.34 -1.22 -8.77
C GLU A 38 -10.31 -2.69 -9.22
N PRO A 39 -10.21 -2.98 -10.53
CA PRO A 39 -10.36 -4.33 -11.05
C PRO A 39 -9.30 -5.27 -10.46
N ASP A 40 -9.77 -6.27 -9.71
CA ASP A 40 -9.00 -7.34 -9.03
C ASP A 40 -8.16 -8.24 -9.96
N ASP A 41 -8.10 -7.95 -11.25
CA ASP A 41 -7.50 -8.82 -12.25
C ASP A 41 -6.08 -8.43 -12.66
N PHE A 42 -5.38 -7.66 -11.83
CA PHE A 42 -3.95 -7.41 -12.04
C PHE A 42 -3.18 -8.75 -12.11
N THR A 43 -2.47 -8.94 -13.21
CA THR A 43 -1.57 -10.08 -13.43
C THR A 43 -0.20 -9.52 -13.74
N LEU A 44 0.84 -10.13 -13.16
CA LEU A 44 2.19 -9.77 -13.51
C LEU A 44 2.39 -10.02 -15.01
N PRO A 45 3.05 -9.10 -15.75
CA PRO A 45 3.40 -9.33 -17.13
C PRO A 45 4.19 -10.64 -17.26
N THR A 46 3.85 -11.44 -18.26
CA THR A 46 4.57 -12.67 -18.56
C THR A 46 5.98 -12.37 -19.09
N ALA A 47 6.89 -13.34 -18.99
CA ALA A 47 8.29 -13.17 -19.41
C ALA A 47 8.43 -12.75 -20.90
N GLN A 48 7.48 -13.15 -21.76
CA GLN A 48 7.45 -12.72 -23.16
C GLN A 48 7.10 -11.23 -23.32
N GLU A 49 6.13 -10.73 -22.55
CA GLU A 49 5.75 -9.32 -22.56
C GLU A 49 6.88 -8.43 -22.02
N LEU A 50 7.65 -8.95 -21.05
CA LEU A 50 8.82 -8.27 -20.52
C LEU A 50 9.96 -8.12 -21.54
N GLU A 51 10.22 -9.15 -22.34
CA GLU A 51 11.21 -9.06 -23.42
C GLU A 51 10.79 -8.10 -24.54
N GLU A 52 9.49 -7.99 -24.81
CA GLU A 52 8.96 -7.03 -25.77
C GLU A 52 9.01 -5.59 -25.22
N GLU A 53 8.77 -5.39 -23.92
CA GLU A 53 8.97 -4.11 -23.25
C GLU A 53 10.44 -3.69 -23.27
N GLY A 54 11.38 -4.61 -23.03
CA GLY A 54 12.82 -4.33 -23.10
C GLY A 54 13.33 -3.95 -24.49
N LYS A 55 12.59 -4.28 -25.55
CA LYS A 55 12.89 -3.88 -26.95
C LYS A 55 12.31 -2.51 -27.30
N ARG A 56 11.36 -2.01 -26.51
CA ARG A 56 10.72 -0.71 -26.70
C ARG A 56 11.37 0.32 -25.76
N PRO A 57 11.29 1.63 -26.10
CA PRO A 57 11.66 2.65 -25.13
C PRO A 57 10.80 2.50 -23.86
N PRO A 58 11.39 2.67 -22.66
CA PRO A 58 10.70 2.46 -21.40
C PRO A 58 9.57 3.49 -21.22
N ASP A 59 8.36 2.99 -20.97
CA ASP A 59 7.16 3.79 -20.72
C ASP A 59 7.00 4.07 -19.22
N LEU A 60 7.53 5.21 -18.76
CA LEU A 60 7.54 5.60 -17.34
C LEU A 60 6.15 5.62 -16.69
N PRO A 61 5.08 6.17 -17.32
CA PRO A 61 3.71 6.09 -16.81
C PRO A 61 3.23 4.67 -16.50
N ASN A 62 3.55 3.71 -17.38
CA ASN A 62 3.13 2.32 -17.21
C ASN A 62 3.90 1.66 -16.05
N LEU A 63 5.20 1.92 -15.96
CA LEU A 63 6.01 1.48 -14.80
C LEU A 63 5.45 1.99 -13.48
N GLN A 64 5.12 3.28 -13.40
CA GLN A 64 4.58 3.88 -12.17
C GLN A 64 3.24 3.24 -11.78
N ARG A 65 2.35 2.98 -12.74
CA ARG A 65 1.09 2.28 -12.48
C ARG A 65 1.34 0.87 -11.96
N ARG A 66 2.25 0.12 -12.61
CA ARG A 66 2.62 -1.24 -12.21
C ARG A 66 3.20 -1.29 -10.80
N ILE A 67 4.08 -0.35 -10.45
CA ILE A 67 4.64 -0.24 -9.09
C ILE A 67 3.51 -0.07 -8.06
N LYS A 68 2.55 0.84 -8.30
CA LYS A 68 1.41 1.05 -7.39
C LYS A 68 0.52 -0.19 -7.24
N GLU A 69 0.22 -0.86 -8.34
CA GLU A 69 -0.59 -2.08 -8.34
C GLU A 69 0.12 -3.23 -7.59
N VAL A 70 1.42 -3.41 -7.80
CA VAL A 70 2.23 -4.42 -7.10
C VAL A 70 2.31 -4.11 -5.60
N VAL A 71 2.51 -2.85 -5.21
CA VAL A 71 2.50 -2.44 -3.78
C VAL A 71 1.14 -2.73 -3.15
N ARG A 72 0.04 -2.36 -3.80
CA ARG A 72 -1.33 -2.64 -3.32
C ARG A 72 -1.57 -4.14 -3.15
N PHE A 73 -1.13 -4.94 -4.13
CA PHE A 73 -1.22 -6.39 -4.08
C PHE A 73 -0.40 -6.99 -2.94
N LEU A 74 0.83 -6.51 -2.73
CA LEU A 74 1.72 -6.97 -1.66
C LEU A 74 1.18 -6.61 -0.27
N SER A 75 0.51 -5.45 -0.12
CA SER A 75 -0.17 -5.05 1.12
C SER A 75 -1.35 -5.97 1.47
N SER A 76 -2.10 -6.44 0.48
CA SER A 76 -3.29 -7.30 0.66
C SER A 76 -3.11 -8.72 0.12
N PHE A 77 -1.90 -9.29 0.27
CA PHE A 77 -1.52 -10.56 -0.36
C PHE A 77 -2.43 -11.73 0.02
N LYS A 78 -2.99 -11.74 1.25
CA LYS A 78 -3.88 -12.82 1.70
C LYS A 78 -5.24 -12.82 0.99
N ALA A 79 -5.76 -11.64 0.65
CA ALA A 79 -7.08 -11.49 0.05
C ALA A 79 -7.04 -11.66 -1.48
N LEU A 80 -5.98 -11.15 -2.13
CA LEU A 80 -5.88 -11.12 -3.59
C LEU A 80 -5.05 -12.28 -4.19
N ARG A 81 -4.67 -13.29 -3.40
CA ARG A 81 -3.76 -14.35 -3.85
C ARG A 81 -4.31 -15.12 -5.05
N LYS A 82 -3.66 -14.99 -6.21
CA LYS A 82 -3.91 -15.84 -7.38
C LYS A 82 -3.20 -17.19 -7.28
N LYS A 83 -3.82 -18.24 -7.83
CA LYS A 83 -3.23 -19.59 -7.90
C LYS A 83 -2.09 -19.61 -8.91
N GLY A 84 -0.86 -19.82 -8.44
CA GLY A 84 0.32 -20.00 -9.29
C GLY A 84 1.41 -18.94 -9.12
N SER A 85 1.09 -17.77 -8.55
CA SER A 85 2.09 -16.72 -8.30
C SER A 85 2.57 -16.76 -6.85
N THR A 86 3.87 -16.58 -6.64
CA THR A 86 4.48 -16.53 -5.30
C THR A 86 4.79 -15.10 -4.90
N TRP A 87 4.82 -14.83 -3.59
CA TRP A 87 5.17 -13.51 -3.05
C TRP A 87 6.54 -13.02 -3.52
N LYS A 88 7.49 -13.95 -3.75
CA LYS A 88 8.83 -13.65 -4.26
C LYS A 88 8.80 -13.06 -5.67
N ASP A 89 7.97 -13.61 -6.55
CA ASP A 89 7.86 -13.14 -7.94
C ASP A 89 7.44 -11.66 -8.01
N TYR A 90 6.54 -11.23 -7.11
CA TYR A 90 6.12 -9.84 -7.03
C TYR A 90 7.21 -8.91 -6.49
N ILE A 91 8.04 -9.38 -5.55
CA ILE A 91 9.13 -8.59 -4.99
C ILE A 91 10.26 -8.43 -5.98
N GLU A 92 10.66 -9.52 -6.65
CA GLU A 92 11.68 -9.45 -7.70
C GLU A 92 11.22 -8.52 -8.83
N ARG A 93 9.94 -8.59 -9.21
CA ARG A 93 9.39 -7.66 -10.21
C ARG A 93 9.40 -6.21 -9.73
N LEU A 94 8.96 -5.97 -8.50
CA LEU A 94 8.97 -4.64 -7.91
C LEU A 94 10.39 -4.05 -7.87
N GLY A 95 11.39 -4.86 -7.51
CA GLY A 95 12.79 -4.46 -7.48
C GLY A 95 13.30 -4.03 -8.86
N ALA A 96 13.00 -4.83 -9.89
CA ALA A 96 13.36 -4.51 -11.28
C ALA A 96 12.67 -3.23 -11.79
N ASP A 97 11.38 -3.07 -11.47
CA ASP A 97 10.60 -1.90 -11.88
C ASP A 97 11.08 -0.61 -11.19
N LEU A 98 11.38 -0.67 -9.89
CA LEU A 98 11.95 0.45 -9.14
C LEU A 98 13.36 0.81 -9.64
N SER A 99 14.20 -0.18 -9.94
CA SER A 99 15.52 0.04 -10.50
C SER A 99 15.44 0.75 -11.86
N LEU A 100 14.51 0.34 -12.73
CA LEU A 100 14.33 0.97 -14.05
C LEU A 100 13.70 2.37 -13.96
N TYR A 101 12.74 2.57 -13.05
CA TYR A 101 12.01 3.84 -12.93
C TYR A 101 12.88 4.95 -12.32
N TYR A 102 13.58 4.66 -11.22
CA TYR A 102 14.39 5.64 -10.49
C TYR A 102 15.89 5.59 -10.87
N GLY A 103 16.32 4.60 -11.64
CA GLY A 103 17.71 4.45 -12.07
C GLY A 103 18.68 3.98 -10.97
N TYR A 104 18.16 3.42 -9.89
CA TYR A 104 18.97 2.82 -8.82
C TYR A 104 19.53 1.45 -9.22
N ASN A 105 20.63 1.05 -8.58
CA ASN A 105 21.17 -0.30 -8.71
C ASN A 105 20.18 -1.32 -8.12
N GLU A 106 19.91 -2.40 -8.85
CA GLU A 106 19.06 -3.52 -8.44
C GLU A 106 19.46 -4.07 -7.05
N TYR A 107 20.75 -4.22 -6.78
CA TYR A 107 21.24 -4.69 -5.47
C TYR A 107 20.80 -3.77 -4.33
N LEU A 108 20.85 -2.46 -4.54
CA LEU A 108 20.49 -1.47 -3.52
C LEU A 108 18.98 -1.49 -3.24
N ILE A 109 18.17 -1.57 -4.30
CA ILE A 109 16.71 -1.68 -4.17
C ILE A 109 16.32 -2.98 -3.46
N GLN A 110 16.93 -4.11 -3.85
CA GLN A 110 16.69 -5.40 -3.21
C GLN A 110 17.01 -5.34 -1.70
N THR A 111 18.12 -4.69 -1.34
CA THR A 111 18.51 -4.51 0.06
C THR A 111 17.46 -3.70 0.84
N PHE A 112 16.88 -2.65 0.24
CA PHE A 112 15.80 -1.89 0.90
C PHE A 112 14.52 -2.71 1.07
N LEU A 113 14.13 -3.50 0.07
CA LEU A 113 12.96 -4.38 0.14
C LEU A 113 13.12 -5.52 1.16
N GLU A 114 14.35 -5.94 1.46
CA GLU A 114 14.64 -6.92 2.51
C GLU A 114 14.64 -6.32 3.92
N MET A 115 15.04 -5.06 4.06
CA MET A 115 15.16 -4.39 5.37
C MET A 115 13.86 -3.73 5.84
N LEU A 116 13.03 -3.24 4.91
CA LEU A 116 11.84 -2.44 5.21
C LEU A 116 10.56 -3.11 4.68
N PRO A 117 9.40 -2.84 5.29
CA PRO A 117 8.12 -3.15 4.67
C PRO A 117 8.03 -2.53 3.28
N VAL A 118 7.38 -3.22 2.35
CA VAL A 118 7.32 -2.82 0.94
C VAL A 118 6.77 -1.41 0.73
N ALA A 119 5.74 -1.02 1.49
CA ALA A 119 5.16 0.32 1.41
C ALA A 119 6.17 1.41 1.83
N GLU A 120 6.83 1.21 2.98
CA GLU A 120 7.84 2.14 3.51
C GLU A 120 9.07 2.23 2.60
N ALA A 121 9.49 1.11 1.99
CA ALA A 121 10.62 1.07 1.07
C ALA A 121 10.37 1.97 -0.15
N VAL A 122 9.16 1.94 -0.71
CA VAL A 122 8.79 2.79 -1.86
C VAL A 122 8.72 4.26 -1.45
N GLU A 123 8.10 4.56 -0.31
CA GLU A 123 8.06 5.94 0.22
C GLU A 123 9.46 6.51 0.48
N LEU A 124 10.38 5.68 1.00
CA LEU A 124 11.77 6.08 1.22
C LEU A 124 12.46 6.45 -0.10
N ILE A 125 12.27 5.63 -1.15
CA ILE A 125 12.85 5.89 -2.47
C ILE A 125 12.27 7.17 -3.07
N GLU A 126 10.95 7.37 -2.99
CA GLU A 126 10.30 8.60 -3.46
C GLU A 126 10.79 9.84 -2.71
N ALA A 127 10.98 9.74 -1.39
CA ALA A 127 11.48 10.84 -0.57
C ALA A 127 12.92 11.24 -0.93
N ASN A 128 13.76 10.29 -1.35
CA ASN A 128 15.14 10.58 -1.77
C ASN A 128 15.22 11.40 -3.07
N GLU A 129 14.19 11.33 -3.93
CA GLU A 129 14.11 12.16 -5.14
C GLU A 129 13.65 13.59 -4.84
N THR A 130 13.09 13.83 -3.65
CA THR A 130 12.66 15.17 -3.24
C THR A 130 13.84 15.98 -2.70
N PRO A 131 13.92 17.29 -3.00
CA PRO A 131 14.98 18.12 -2.47
C PRO A 131 14.89 18.19 -0.94
N PRO A 132 16.02 18.10 -0.22
CA PRO A 132 16.02 18.11 1.24
C PRO A 132 15.49 19.44 1.77
N PRO A 133 14.77 19.43 2.91
CA PRO A 133 14.28 20.65 3.53
C PRO A 133 15.44 21.49 4.09
N THR A 134 15.35 22.81 3.96
CA THR A 134 16.32 23.74 4.56
C THR A 134 16.13 23.80 6.07
N CYS A 135 17.11 23.32 6.84
CA CYS A 135 17.08 23.38 8.31
C CYS A 135 17.91 24.55 8.85
N LEU A 136 17.36 25.31 9.80
CA LEU A 136 18.07 26.33 10.58
C LEU A 136 18.13 25.89 12.04
N ARG A 137 19.33 25.86 12.62
CA ARG A 137 19.53 25.65 14.06
C ARG A 137 19.95 26.96 14.69
N THR A 138 19.16 27.48 15.63
CA THR A 138 19.53 28.70 16.36
C THR A 138 20.68 28.42 17.32
N ASN A 139 21.58 29.40 17.44
CA ASN A 139 22.59 29.41 18.49
C ASN A 139 21.90 29.83 19.80
N THR A 140 22.17 29.11 20.89
CA THR A 140 21.59 29.35 22.21
C THR A 140 22.42 30.32 23.08
N LEU A 141 23.58 30.78 22.59
CA LEU A 141 24.39 31.85 23.19
C LEU A 141 23.74 33.21 22.97
#